data_AF-A0A2W4KZA4-F1
#
_entry.id   AF-A0A2W4KZA4-F1
#
_cell.length_a   1.000
_cell.length_b   1.000
_cell.length_c   1.000
_cell.angle_alpha   90.00
_cell.angle_beta   90.00
_cell.angle_gamma   90.00
#
_symmetry.space_group_name_H-M   'P 1'
#
loop_
_entity.id
_entity.type
_entity.pdbx_description
1 polymer ?
#
loop_
_entity_poly.entity_id
_entity_poly.type
_entity_poly.pdbx_seq_one_letter_code
_entity_poly.pdbx_strand_id
1 'polypeptide(L)' 'MTRARWAIVIAVTALLVALLAWQQLRQREVQRCLDAGGMWDGPNSRCIPDPGRPILQRDLQRV' A
#
# COMPACT_ATOMS: atom_id res chain seq x y z
N MET A 1 29.15 -26.82 10.48
CA MET A 1 27.91 -27.03 9.70
C MET A 1 26.66 -26.37 10.30
N THR A 2 26.55 -26.16 11.62
CA THR A 2 25.36 -25.57 12.28
C THR A 2 25.26 -24.04 12.11
N ARG A 3 26.35 -23.30 12.22
CA ARG A 3 26.35 -21.81 12.17
C ARG A 3 25.85 -21.25 10.83
N ALA A 4 26.24 -21.87 9.71
CA ALA A 4 25.78 -21.46 8.38
C ALA A 4 24.28 -21.71 8.17
N ARG A 5 23.74 -22.82 8.69
CA ARG A 5 22.30 -23.10 8.65
C ARG A 5 21.50 -22.06 9.45
N TRP A 6 21.96 -21.71 10.65
CA TRP A 6 21.33 -20.66 11.45
C TRP A 6 21.39 -19.29 10.77
N ALA A 7 22.51 -18.93 10.15
CA ALA A 7 22.62 -17.69 9.40
C ALA A 7 21.60 -17.62 8.24
N ILE A 8 21.42 -18.72 7.51
CA ILE A 8 20.42 -18.80 6.43
C ILE A 8 19.00 -18.65 6.97
N VAL A 9 18.66 -19.38 8.05
CA VAL A 9 17.33 -19.29 8.67
C VAL A 9 17.05 -17.86 9.11
N ILE A 10 17.98 -17.21 9.80
CA ILE A 10 17.83 -15.82 10.25
C ILE A 10 17.64 -14.88 9.06
N ALA A 11 18.44 -15.02 8.01
CA ALA A 11 18.34 -14.18 6.81
C ALA A 11 16.98 -14.35 6.11
N VAL A 12 16.50 -15.58 5.95
CA VAL A 12 15.20 -15.87 5.34
C VAL A 12 14.07 -15.33 6.21
N THR A 13 14.12 -15.54 7.52
CA THR A 13 13.11 -15.01 8.44
C THR A 13 13.07 -13.49 8.43
N ALA A 14 14.23 -12.82 8.46
CA ALA A 14 14.32 -11.37 8.37
C ALA A 14 13.74 -10.84 7.05
N LEU A 15 14.03 -11.51 5.92
CA LEU A 15 13.47 -11.16 4.62
C LEU A 15 11.94 -11.30 4.61
N LEU A 16 11.40 -12.39 5.17
CA LEU A 16 9.95 -12.61 5.26
C LEU A 16 9.27 -11.54 6.11
N VAL A 17 9.86 -11.18 7.25
CA VAL A 17 9.35 -10.09 8.11
C VAL A 17 9.35 -8.76 7.36
N ALA A 18 10.40 -8.45 6.62
CA ALA A 18 10.47 -7.23 5.82
C ALA A 18 9.39 -7.18 4.74
N LEU A 19 9.16 -8.30 4.03
CA LEU A 19 8.11 -8.41 3.01
C LEU A 19 6.71 -8.24 3.61
N LEU A 20 6.44 -8.86 4.77
CA LEU A 20 5.17 -8.72 5.48
C LEU A 20 4.94 -7.28 5.93
N ALA A 21 5.96 -6.63 6.49
CA ALA A 21 5.87 -5.22 6.88
C ALA A 21 5.58 -4.31 5.68
N TRP A 22 6.25 -4.56 4.54
CA TRP A 22 6.00 -3.83 3.30
C TRP A 22 4.57 -4.02 2.79
N GLN A 23 4.06 -5.25 2.80
CA GLN A 23 2.68 -5.55 2.40
C GLN A 23 1.67 -4.84 3.30
N GLN A 24 1.88 -4.82 4.61
CA GLN A 24 1.01 -4.12 5.56
C GLN A 24 0.98 -2.61 5.31
N LEU A 25 2.14 -2.00 5.03
CA LEU A 25 2.22 -0.58 4.70
C LEU A 25 1.42 -0.27 3.42
N ARG A 26 1.64 -1.06 2.37
CA ARG A 26 0.95 -0.92 1.09
C ARG A 26 -0.56 -1.08 1.21
N GLN A 27 -1.03 -2.02 2.04
CA GLN A 27 -2.45 -2.19 2.31
C GLN A 27 -3.06 -0.97 3.02
N ARG A 28 -2.34 -0.34 3.95
CA ARG A 28 -2.80 0.88 4.62
C ARG A 28 -2.94 2.06 3.65
N GLU A 29 -2.03 2.20 2.69
CA GLU A 29 -2.11 3.25 1.66
C GLU A 29 -3.32 3.04 0.74
N VAL A 30 -3.54 1.80 0.30
CA VAL A 30 -4.72 1.43 -0.49
C VAL A 30 -5.99 1.75 0.29
N GLN A 31 -6.07 1.33 1.56
CA GLN A 31 -7.29 1.58 2.34
C GLN A 31 -7.54 3.06 2.57
N ARG A 32 -6.51 3.86 2.89
CA ARG A 32 -6.66 5.33 2.98
C ARG A 32 -7.19 5.95 1.69
N CYS A 33 -6.76 5.44 0.53
CA CYS A 33 -7.26 5.91 -0.75
C CYS A 33 -8.75 5.62 -0.93
N LEU A 34 -9.16 4.38 -0.60
CA LEU A 34 -10.55 3.94 -0.69
C LEU A 34 -11.44 4.69 0.32
N ASP A 35 -10.97 4.88 1.55
CA ASP A 35 -11.67 5.61 2.62
C ASP A 35 -11.89 7.09 2.24
N ALA A 36 -10.93 7.70 1.54
CA ALA A 36 -11.08 9.05 0.97
C ALA A 36 -12.05 9.11 -0.22
N GLY A 37 -12.59 7.98 -0.67
CA GLY A 37 -13.46 7.87 -1.84
C GLY A 37 -12.72 7.99 -3.17
N GLY A 38 -11.41 7.72 -3.17
CA GLY A 38 -10.59 7.56 -4.36
C GLY A 38 -10.58 6.13 -4.87
N MET A 39 -9.93 5.92 -6.00
CA MET A 39 -9.69 4.62 -6.62
C MET A 39 -8.19 4.34 -6.62
N TRP A 40 -7.79 3.13 -6.27
CA TRP A 40 -6.38 2.74 -6.27
C TRP A 40 -5.94 2.30 -7.68
N ASP A 41 -5.05 3.07 -8.29
CA ASP A 41 -4.41 2.75 -9.57
C ASP A 41 -3.20 1.83 -9.31
N GLY A 42 -3.46 0.51 -9.34
CA GLY A 42 -2.47 -0.54 -9.10
C GLY A 42 -1.18 -0.40 -9.93
N PRO A 43 -1.25 -0.28 -11.27
CA PRO A 43 -0.09 -0.11 -12.14
C PRO A 43 0.85 1.02 -11.75
N ASN A 44 0.30 2.15 -11.30
CA ASN A 44 1.09 3.33 -10.96
C ASN A 44 1.23 3.54 -9.44
N SER A 45 0.73 2.61 -8.63
CA SER A 45 0.75 2.65 -7.16
C SER A 45 0.33 4.00 -6.59
N ARG A 46 -0.74 4.59 -7.15
CA ARG A 46 -1.24 5.91 -6.77
C ARG A 46 -2.73 5.89 -6.48
N CYS A 47 -3.15 6.78 -5.60
CA CYS A 47 -4.56 7.08 -5.42
C CYS A 47 -5.01 8.08 -6.48
N ILE A 48 -6.03 7.74 -7.24
CA ILE A 48 -6.65 8.63 -8.23
C ILE A 48 -8.08 8.98 -7.77
N PRO A 49 -8.64 10.12 -8.17
CA PRO A 49 -10.05 10.41 -7.94
C PRO A 49 -10.94 9.34 -8.59
N ASP A 50 -12.00 8.91 -7.90
CA ASP A 50 -12.95 7.95 -8.47
C ASP A 50 -13.75 8.60 -9.61
N PRO A 51 -13.61 8.13 -10.87
CA PRO A 51 -14.35 8.67 -12.01
C PRO A 51 -15.87 8.43 -11.91
N GLY A 52 -16.30 7.48 -11.07
CA GLY A 52 -17.72 7.21 -10.78
C GLY A 52 -18.38 8.22 -9.84
N ARG A 53 -17.61 9.13 -9.22
CA ARG A 53 -18.12 10.28 -8.46
C ARG A 53 -18.01 11.56 -9.30
N PRO A 54 -18.92 11.83 -10.25
CA PRO A 54 -19.04 13.17 -10.79
C PRO A 54 -19.59 14.07 -9.67
N ILE A 55 -19.06 15.30 -9.54
CA ILE A 55 -19.70 16.51 -8.95
C ILE A 55 -19.08 17.13 -7.67
N LEU A 56 -18.39 16.44 -6.75
CA LEU A 56 -17.95 17.12 -5.52
C LEU A 56 -16.72 18.05 -5.64
N GLN A 57 -15.89 17.89 -6.69
CA GLN A 57 -14.69 18.72 -6.84
C GLN A 57 -14.98 20.14 -7.36
N ARG A 58 -16.11 20.33 -8.06
CA ARG A 58 -16.50 21.64 -8.62
C ARG A 58 -17.04 22.59 -7.54
N ASP A 59 -17.66 22.06 -6.49
CA ASP A 59 -18.21 22.87 -5.40
C ASP A 59 -17.16 23.23 -4.34
N LEU A 60 -16.11 22.41 -4.15
CA LEU A 60 -15.01 22.74 -3.24
C LEU A 60 -14.10 23.87 -3.76
N GLN A 61 -14.04 24.09 -5.08
CA GLN A 61 -13.24 25.16 -5.71
C GLN A 61 -13.93 26.52 -5.74
N ARG A 62 -15.20 26.60 -5.30
CA ARG A 62 -16.01 27.82 -5.37
C ARG A 62 -16.26 28.47 -4.00
N VAL A 63 -15.64 27.95 -2.93
CA VAL A 63 -15.67 28.54 -1.56
C VAL A 63 -14.35 29.23 -1.28
#